data_AF-A0A4Q3T283-F1
#
_entry.id   AF-A0A4Q3T283-F1
#
_cell.length_a   1.000
_cell.length_b   1.000
_cell.length_c   1.000
_cell.angle_alpha   90.00
_cell.angle_beta   90.00
_cell.angle_gamma   90.00
#
_symmetry.space_group_name_H-M   'P 1'
#
loop_
_entity.id
_entity.type
_entity.pdbx_description
1 polymer ?
#
loop_
_entity_poly.entity_id
_entity_poly.type
_entity_poly.pdbx_seq_one_letter_code
_entity_poly.pdbx_strand_id
1 'polypeptide(L)'
;ALHGLMTAPFWLAVAGVALSYYMYMVNPALPAAIKRKVEPLYTLLENKYYLDWFNENVLSRGARVFGTGLWQVGDRKLIDGFVVNGSWKVVGWISGMVRKVQSGYIYHYAFGMIIGVFVLMTYFVWLK
;
A
#
# COMPACT_ATOMS: atom_id res chain seq x y z
N ALA A 1 9.84 -22.25 51.26
CA ALA A 1 9.04 -21.00 51.27
C ALA A 1 9.84 -19.77 51.72
N LEU A 2 10.64 -19.84 52.81
CA LEU A 2 11.36 -18.65 53.35
C LEU A 2 12.62 -18.19 52.58
N HIS A 3 13.17 -19.03 51.68
CA HIS A 3 14.37 -18.68 50.92
C HIS A 3 14.21 -17.44 50.04
N GLY A 4 13.00 -17.18 49.50
CA GLY A 4 12.73 -16.01 48.68
C GLY A 4 12.96 -14.68 49.40
N LEU A 5 12.74 -14.63 50.71
CA LEU A 5 12.86 -13.43 51.56
C LEU A 5 14.31 -13.06 51.89
N MET A 6 15.24 -13.99 51.78
CA MET A 6 16.66 -13.78 52.08
C MET A 6 17.50 -13.53 50.82
N THR A 7 16.87 -13.54 49.64
CA THR A 7 17.59 -13.32 48.38
C THR A 7 17.91 -11.85 48.16
N ALA A 8 19.06 -11.56 47.55
CA ALA A 8 19.46 -10.20 47.20
C ALA A 8 18.46 -9.47 46.28
N PRO A 9 17.84 -10.12 45.26
CA PRO A 9 16.81 -9.47 44.44
C PRO A 9 15.57 -9.03 45.24
N PHE A 10 15.16 -9.78 46.27
CA PHE A 10 14.03 -9.42 47.12
C PHE A 10 14.32 -8.11 47.88
N TRP A 11 15.48 -8.01 48.53
CA TRP A 11 15.87 -6.80 49.25
C TRP A 11 16.12 -5.60 48.32
N LEU A 12 16.64 -5.81 47.11
CA LEU A 12 16.76 -4.75 46.10
C LEU A 12 15.39 -4.23 45.64
N ALA A 13 14.41 -5.12 45.44
CA ALA A 13 13.05 -4.72 45.09
C ALA A 13 12.39 -3.92 46.23
N VAL A 14 12.53 -4.39 47.48
CA VAL A 14 12.02 -3.69 48.67
C VAL A 14 12.67 -2.31 48.82
N ALA A 15 13.99 -2.21 48.64
CA ALA A 15 14.70 -0.93 48.64
C ALA A 15 14.21 0.01 47.53
N GLY A 16 13.93 -0.52 46.33
CA GLY A 16 13.35 0.24 45.23
C GLY A 16 11.97 0.82 45.55
N VAL A 17 11.11 0.03 46.19
CA VAL A 17 9.77 0.48 46.64
C VAL A 17 9.89 1.55 47.72
N ALA A 18 10.74 1.33 48.73
CA ALA A 18 10.97 2.30 49.80
C ALA A 18 11.51 3.63 49.27
N LEU A 19 12.46 3.58 48.33
CA LEU A 19 13.02 4.76 47.68
C LEU A 19 11.96 5.50 46.85
N SER A 20 11.14 4.78 46.09
CA SER A 20 10.04 5.37 45.33
C SER A 20 9.02 6.06 46.24
N TYR A 21 8.62 5.42 47.34
CA TYR A 21 7.72 6.02 48.32
C TYR A 21 8.28 7.33 48.88
N TYR A 22 9.55 7.34 49.27
CA TYR A 22 10.19 8.55 49.78
C TYR A 22 10.23 9.67 48.73
N MET A 23 10.62 9.34 47.48
CA MET A 23 10.74 10.32 46.40
C MET A 23 9.40 10.89 45.93
N TYR A 24 8.31 10.10 45.95
CA TYR A 24 7.01 10.54 45.43
C TYR A 24 6.01 10.98 46.50
N MET A 25 6.04 10.45 47.72
CA MET A 25 5.11 10.83 48.81
C MET A 25 5.71 11.78 49.85
N VAL A 26 6.99 11.66 50.18
CA VAL A 26 7.61 12.46 51.25
C VAL A 26 8.29 13.70 50.71
N ASN A 27 9.12 13.57 49.66
CA ASN A 27 9.84 14.71 49.09
C ASN A 27 9.86 14.70 47.55
N PRO A 28 8.81 15.23 46.90
CA PRO A 28 8.72 15.37 45.45
C PRO A 28 9.78 16.31 44.82
N ALA A 29 10.48 17.12 45.61
CA ALA A 29 11.50 18.03 45.09
C ALA A 29 12.76 17.29 44.63
N LEU A 30 13.04 16.11 45.19
CA LEU A 30 14.18 15.26 44.80
C LEU A 30 14.05 14.71 43.36
N PRO A 31 12.95 14.04 42.96
CA PRO A 31 12.79 13.59 41.58
C PRO A 31 12.74 14.77 40.59
N ALA A 32 12.19 15.92 40.98
CA ALA A 32 12.22 17.12 40.13
C ALA A 32 13.65 17.66 39.92
N ALA A 33 14.48 17.66 40.96
CA ALA A 33 15.90 18.06 40.86
C ALA A 33 16.72 17.07 40.01
N ILE A 34 16.43 15.78 40.13
CA ILE A 34 17.06 14.74 39.29
C ILE A 34 16.64 14.93 37.83
N LYS A 35 15.34 15.09 37.55
CA LYS A 35 14.83 15.36 36.19
C LYS A 35 15.52 16.56 35.55
N ARG A 36 15.75 17.65 36.29
CA ARG A 36 16.47 18.84 35.78
C ARG A 36 17.94 18.58 35.44
N LYS A 37 18.60 17.64 36.12
CA LYS A 37 20.02 17.31 35.87
C LYS A 37 20.20 16.31 34.74
N VAL A 38 19.26 15.37 34.57
CA VAL A 38 19.30 14.32 33.53
C VAL A 38 18.18 14.47 32.51
N GLU A 39 17.74 15.70 32.25
CA GLU A 39 16.67 16.04 31.30
C GLU A 39 16.82 15.38 29.91
N PRO A 40 17.99 15.37 29.24
CA PRO A 40 18.11 14.72 27.93
C PRO A 40 17.91 13.20 27.99
N LEU A 41 18.32 12.55 29.09
CA LEU A 41 18.08 11.11 29.27
C LEU A 41 16.62 10.86 29.64
N TYR A 42 16.05 11.68 30.52
CA TYR A 42 14.65 11.60 30.93
C TYR A 42 13.72 11.74 29.73
N THR A 43 13.96 12.73 28.86
CA THR A 43 13.16 12.94 27.63
C THR A 43 13.31 11.77 26.65
N LEU A 44 14.48 11.13 26.57
CA LEU A 44 14.68 9.95 25.74
C LEU A 44 13.86 8.75 26.26
N LEU A 45 13.88 8.51 27.57
CA LEU A 45 13.09 7.44 28.21
C LEU A 45 11.59 7.75 28.15
N GLU A 46 11.19 9.00 28.37
CA GLU A 46 9.80 9.48 28.31
C GLU A 46 9.23 9.34 26.89
N ASN A 47 10.03 9.65 25.86
CA ASN A 47 9.67 9.43 24.46
C ASN A 47 9.85 7.98 24.00
N LYS A 48 9.98 7.01 24.93
CA LYS A 48 10.18 5.58 24.64
C LYS A 48 11.25 5.33 23.58
N TYR A 49 12.40 5.97 23.74
CA TYR A 49 13.53 5.89 22.81
C TYR A 49 13.22 6.36 21.38
N TYR A 50 12.15 7.14 21.18
CA TYR A 50 11.65 7.60 19.89
C TYR A 50 11.29 6.47 18.91
N LEU A 51 11.17 5.23 19.38
CA LEU A 51 10.86 4.07 18.53
C LEU A 51 9.44 4.17 17.96
N ASP A 52 8.49 4.63 18.77
CA ASP A 52 7.10 4.86 18.34
C ASP A 52 7.05 5.95 17.25
N TRP A 53 7.75 7.07 17.45
CA TRP A 53 7.84 8.17 16.47
C TRP A 53 8.48 7.71 15.16
N PHE A 54 9.57 6.93 15.23
CA PHE A 54 10.24 6.40 14.05
C PHE A 54 9.33 5.46 13.26
N ASN A 55 8.64 4.55 13.96
CA ASN A 55 7.75 3.61 13.31
C ASN A 55 6.59 4.33 12.60
N GLU A 56 5.92 5.26 13.29
CA GLU A 56 4.82 6.01 12.68
C GLU A 56 5.29 6.90 11.53
N ASN A 57 6.34 7.69 11.72
CA ASN A 57 6.73 8.69 10.72
C ASN A 57 7.50 8.11 9.54
N VAL A 58 8.29 7.06 9.75
CA VAL A 58 9.18 6.50 8.72
C VAL A 58 8.58 5.24 8.14
N LEU A 59 8.31 4.23 8.96
CA LEU A 59 7.85 2.93 8.47
C LEU A 59 6.40 3.00 7.98
N SER A 60 5.49 3.51 8.79
CA SER A 60 4.06 3.53 8.46
C SER A 60 3.78 4.47 7.29
N ARG A 61 4.40 5.66 7.29
CA ARG A 61 4.27 6.63 6.19
C ARG A 61 4.92 6.12 4.91
N GLY A 62 6.10 5.52 5.01
CA GLY A 62 6.78 4.88 3.89
C GLY A 62 5.89 3.79 3.26
N ALA A 63 5.40 2.85 4.08
CA ALA A 63 4.52 1.78 3.62
C ALA A 63 3.24 2.29 2.95
N ARG A 64 2.63 3.36 3.48
CA ARG A 64 1.45 4.00 2.85
C ARG A 64 1.80 4.60 1.50
N VAL A 65 2.90 5.34 1.39
CA VAL A 65 3.32 5.93 0.10
C VAL A 65 3.62 4.85 -0.92
N PHE A 66 4.37 3.81 -0.55
CA PHE A 66 4.64 2.68 -1.44
C PHE A 66 3.35 1.95 -1.85
N GLY A 67 2.44 1.68 -0.92
CA GLY A 67 1.16 1.05 -1.21
C GLY A 67 0.28 1.89 -2.15
N THR A 68 0.16 3.19 -1.89
CA THR A 68 -0.61 4.09 -2.76
C THR A 68 0.01 4.23 -4.15
N GLY A 69 1.35 4.27 -4.25
CA GLY A 69 2.05 4.31 -5.53
C GLY A 69 1.81 3.04 -6.35
N LEU A 70 1.94 1.86 -5.73
CA LEU A 70 1.70 0.58 -6.39
C LEU A 70 0.25 0.44 -6.88
N TRP A 71 -0.74 0.80 -6.06
CA TRP A 71 -2.15 0.74 -6.48
C TRP A 71 -2.45 1.73 -7.61
N GLN A 72 -2.04 3.00 -7.47
CA GLN A 72 -2.41 4.04 -8.43
C GLN A 72 -1.71 3.86 -9.78
N VAL A 73 -0.45 3.43 -9.76
CA VAL A 73 0.35 3.24 -10.98
C VAL A 73 0.12 1.86 -11.58
N GLY A 74 0.03 0.82 -10.75
CA GLY A 74 -0.22 -0.56 -11.19
C GLY A 74 -1.63 -0.74 -11.70
N ASP A 75 -2.62 -0.82 -10.81
CA ASP A 75 -3.99 -1.17 -11.20
C ASP A 75 -4.64 -0.10 -12.07
N ARG A 76 -4.66 1.15 -11.59
CA ARG A 76 -5.41 2.21 -12.28
C ARG A 76 -4.85 2.61 -13.64
N LYS A 77 -3.52 2.59 -13.81
CA LYS A 77 -2.89 3.09 -15.04
C LYS A 77 -2.62 1.97 -16.04
N LEU A 78 -2.11 0.82 -15.58
CA LEU A 78 -1.81 -0.30 -16.49
C LEU A 78 -3.06 -1.13 -16.78
N ILE A 79 -3.81 -1.56 -15.77
CA ILE A 79 -4.94 -2.47 -16.00
C ILE A 79 -6.13 -1.68 -16.55
N ASP A 80 -6.63 -0.70 -15.79
CA ASP A 80 -7.80 0.07 -16.23
C ASP A 80 -7.47 0.96 -17.43
N GLY A 81 -6.32 1.64 -17.40
CA GLY A 81 -5.93 2.61 -18.43
C GLY A 81 -5.47 1.98 -19.75
N PHE A 82 -4.66 0.93 -19.71
CA PHE A 82 -4.06 0.36 -20.92
C PHE A 82 -4.89 -0.81 -21.45
N VAL A 83 -5.22 -1.78 -20.59
CA VAL A 83 -5.90 -3.00 -21.02
C VAL A 83 -7.38 -2.74 -21.25
N VAL A 84 -8.10 -2.23 -20.25
CA VAL A 84 -9.55 -2.05 -20.38
C VAL A 84 -9.88 -0.89 -21.32
N ASN A 85 -9.30 0.29 -21.07
CA ASN A 85 -9.57 1.47 -21.89
C ASN A 85 -9.01 1.39 -23.31
N GLY A 86 -7.89 0.70 -23.51
CA GLY A 86 -7.37 0.42 -24.84
C GLY A 86 -8.30 -0.51 -25.62
N SER A 87 -8.75 -1.60 -24.99
CA SER A 87 -9.57 -2.61 -25.66
C SER A 87 -10.89 -2.06 -26.19
N TRP A 88 -11.67 -1.34 -25.37
CA TRP A 88 -12.96 -0.82 -25.86
C TRP A 88 -12.80 0.30 -26.89
N LYS A 89 -11.72 1.11 -26.82
CA LYS A 89 -11.43 2.12 -27.84
C LYS A 89 -11.09 1.49 -29.18
N VAL A 90 -10.28 0.42 -29.19
CA VAL A 90 -9.94 -0.33 -30.41
C VAL A 90 -11.21 -0.95 -31.00
N VAL A 91 -12.01 -1.63 -30.19
CA VAL A 91 -13.28 -2.20 -30.63
C VAL A 91 -14.19 -1.11 -31.21
N GLY A 92 -14.38 0.01 -30.51
CA GLY A 92 -15.19 1.13 -30.99
C GLY A 92 -14.69 1.75 -32.29
N TRP A 93 -13.37 1.85 -32.46
CA TRP A 93 -12.75 2.34 -33.69
C TRP A 93 -13.00 1.39 -34.87
N ILE A 94 -12.78 0.08 -34.68
CA ILE A 94 -13.06 -0.95 -35.69
C ILE A 94 -14.54 -0.95 -36.05
N SER A 95 -15.43 -0.97 -35.05
CA SER A 95 -16.88 -0.91 -35.29
C SER A 95 -17.28 0.36 -36.04
N GLY A 96 -16.67 1.50 -35.73
CA GLY A 96 -16.90 2.76 -36.44
C GLY A 96 -16.46 2.71 -37.91
N MET A 97 -15.35 2.04 -38.22
CA MET A 97 -14.90 1.79 -39.59
C MET A 97 -15.81 0.83 -40.33
N VAL A 98 -16.16 -0.31 -39.73
CA VAL A 98 -17.07 -1.30 -40.32
C VAL A 98 -18.43 -0.66 -40.63
N ARG A 99 -18.92 0.22 -39.75
CA ARG A 99 -20.17 0.95 -39.99
C ARG A 99 -20.12 1.84 -41.23
N LYS A 100 -18.97 2.41 -41.58
CA LYS A 100 -18.82 3.21 -42.82
C LYS A 100 -18.80 2.36 -44.09
N VAL A 101 -18.41 1.09 -43.98
CA VAL A 101 -18.46 0.14 -45.11
C VAL A 101 -19.91 -0.23 -45.45
N GLN A 102 -20.81 -0.22 -44.46
CA GLN A 102 -22.25 -0.34 -44.69
C GLN A 102 -22.83 1.00 -45.19
N SER A 103 -22.73 1.24 -46.49
CA SER A 103 -23.21 2.45 -47.15
C SER A 103 -24.70 2.45 -47.50
N GLY A 104 -25.40 1.31 -47.33
CA GLY A 104 -26.85 1.17 -47.59
C GLY A 104 -27.25 1.05 -49.07
N TYR A 105 -26.32 1.25 -50.01
CA TYR A 105 -26.59 1.06 -51.44
C TYR A 105 -26.51 -0.41 -51.85
N ILE A 106 -27.54 -0.89 -52.55
CA ILE A 106 -27.67 -2.28 -53.03
C ILE A 106 -26.46 -2.70 -53.89
N TYR A 107 -25.92 -1.79 -54.71
CA TYR A 107 -24.76 -2.05 -55.56
C TYR A 107 -23.52 -2.51 -54.78
N HIS A 108 -23.25 -1.93 -53.60
CA HIS A 108 -22.10 -2.31 -52.77
C HIS A 108 -22.26 -3.72 -52.17
N TYR A 109 -23.48 -4.11 -51.82
CA TYR A 109 -23.77 -5.47 -51.36
C TYR A 109 -23.61 -6.48 -52.49
N ALA A 110 -24.13 -6.19 -53.68
CA ALA A 110 -23.98 -7.05 -54.85
C ALA A 110 -22.49 -7.28 -55.21
N PHE A 111 -21.70 -6.21 -55.20
CA PHE A 111 -20.26 -6.29 -55.42
C PHE A 111 -19.55 -7.14 -54.35
N GLY A 112 -19.89 -6.96 -53.07
CA GLY A 112 -19.37 -7.76 -51.97
C GLY A 112 -19.68 -9.25 -52.09
N MET A 113 -20.90 -9.61 -52.54
CA MET A 113 -21.29 -11.00 -52.77
C MET A 113 -20.48 -11.67 -53.87
N ILE A 114 -20.27 -10.99 -55.01
CA ILE A 114 -19.49 -11.51 -56.14
C ILE A 114 -18.03 -11.77 -55.71
N ILE A 115 -17.41 -10.80 -55.02
CA ILE A 115 -16.05 -10.97 -54.48
C ILE A 115 -16.00 -12.13 -53.48
N GLY A 116 -16.97 -12.23 -52.57
CA GLY A 116 -17.03 -13.30 -51.57
C GLY A 116 -17.07 -14.70 -52.20
N VAL A 117 -17.92 -14.89 -53.21
CA VAL A 117 -18.00 -16.16 -53.96
C VAL A 117 -16.70 -16.45 -54.70
N PHE A 118 -16.12 -15.44 -55.36
CA PHE A 118 -14.85 -15.60 -56.07
C PHE A 118 -13.72 -16.05 -55.13
N VAL A 119 -13.56 -15.38 -53.98
CA VAL A 119 -12.54 -15.73 -52.97
C VAL A 119 -12.77 -17.14 -52.42
N LEU A 120 -14.01 -17.50 -52.09
CA LEU A 120 -14.34 -18.84 -51.61
C LEU A 120 -14.04 -19.91 -52.65
N MET A 121 -14.35 -19.66 -53.92
CA MET A 121 -14.05 -20.58 -55.02
C MET A 121 -12.55 -20.73 -55.22
N THR A 122 -11.78 -19.63 -55.24
CA THR A 122 -10.32 -19.69 -55.34
C THR A 122 -9.71 -20.43 -54.16
N TYR A 123 -10.15 -20.17 -52.93
CA TYR A 123 -9.63 -20.86 -51.76
C TYR A 123 -9.93 -22.37 -51.80
N PHE A 124 -11.16 -22.76 -52.11
CA PHE A 124 -11.57 -24.16 -52.11
C PHE A 124 -10.97 -24.98 -53.25
N VAL A 125 -10.77 -24.36 -54.43
CA VAL A 125 -10.30 -25.07 -55.62
C VAL A 125 -8.77 -25.07 -55.74
N TRP A 126 -8.10 -24.01 -55.28
CA TRP A 126 -6.66 -23.80 -55.51
C TRP A 126 -5.79 -23.85 -54.24
N LEU A 127 -6.33 -23.48 -53.08
CA LEU A 127 -5.58 -23.41 -51.81
C LEU A 127 -5.95 -24.54 -50.84
N LYS A 128 -6.85 -25.43 -51.26
CA LYS A 128 -7.14 -26.69 -50.59
C LYS A 128 -6.37 -27.84 -51.23
#